data_AF-A0A2L2BLW2-F1
#
_entry.id   AF-A0A2L2BLW2-F1
#
_cell.length_a   1.000
_cell.length_b   1.000
_cell.length_c   1.000
_cell.angle_alpha   90.00
_cell.angle_beta   90.00
_cell.angle_gamma   90.00
#
_symmetry.space_group_name_H-M   'P 1'
#
loop_
_entity.id
_entity.type
_entity.pdbx_description
1 polymer ?
#
loop_
_entity_poly.entity_id
_entity_poly.type
_entity_poly.pdbx_seq_one_letter_code
_entity_poly.pdbx_strand_id
1 'polypeptide(L)' 'HPPKNWGDAETMGNLDPSSEFIVSTRVRCGRSLEGYPFNPCLTEAQYK' A
#
# COMPACT_ATOMS: atom_id res chain seq x y z
N HIS A 1 9.44 13.24 -8.30
CA HIS A 1 8.15 12.58 -8.05
C HIS A 1 7.13 13.68 -7.81
N PRO A 2 5.93 13.65 -8.42
CA PRO A 2 4.90 14.62 -8.07
C PRO A 2 4.51 14.45 -6.59
N PRO A 3 3.92 15.48 -5.96
CA PRO A 3 3.37 15.36 -4.61
C PRO A 3 2.36 14.22 -4.54
N LYS A 4 2.35 13.51 -3.41
CA LYS A 4 1.37 12.45 -3.15
C LYS A 4 -0.05 13.03 -3.20
N ASN A 5 -0.89 12.48 -4.08
CA ASN A 5 -2.31 12.76 -4.16
C ASN A 5 -3.08 11.43 -4.26
N TRP A 6 -4.12 11.26 -3.45
CA TRP A 6 -4.97 10.06 -3.47
C TRP A 6 -6.12 10.15 -4.49
N GLY A 7 -6.44 11.35 -4.98
CA GLY A 7 -7.63 11.60 -5.79
C GLY A 7 -8.91 11.63 -4.96
N ASP A 8 -10.05 11.58 -5.65
CA ASP A 8 -11.37 11.50 -5.04
C ASP A 8 -11.84 10.05 -4.94
N ALA A 9 -11.92 9.53 -3.71
CA ALA A 9 -12.32 8.16 -3.45
C ALA A 9 -13.78 7.89 -3.80
N GLU A 10 -14.65 8.90 -3.82
CA GLU A 10 -16.08 8.73 -4.14
C GLU A 10 -16.31 8.36 -5.60
N THR A 11 -15.31 8.59 -6.46
CA THR A 11 -15.35 8.16 -7.86
C THR A 11 -15.14 6.66 -8.06
N MET A 12 -14.72 5.94 -7.01
CA MET A 12 -14.47 4.49 -7.06
C MET A 12 -15.79 3.72 -6.88
N GLY A 13 -16.21 2.98 -7.91
CA GLY A 13 -17.42 2.13 -7.87
C GLY A 13 -17.17 0.70 -7.38
N ASN A 14 -18.27 -0.04 -7.15
CA ASN A 14 -18.20 -1.48 -6.87
C ASN A 14 -17.76 -2.23 -8.15
N LEU A 15 -16.70 -3.04 -8.02
CA LEU A 15 -16.10 -3.79 -9.12
C LEU A 15 -16.91 -5.02 -9.55
N ASP A 16 -17.79 -5.54 -8.68
CA ASP A 16 -18.65 -6.68 -9.00
C ASP A 16 -20.01 -6.57 -8.29
N PRO A 17 -20.95 -5.80 -8.86
CA PRO A 17 -22.29 -5.65 -8.30
C PRO A 17 -23.11 -6.94 -8.29
N SER A 18 -22.88 -7.88 -9.23
CA SER A 18 -23.60 -9.17 -9.29
C SER A 18 -22.97 -10.24 -8.39
N SER A 19 -21.78 -10.01 -7.85
CA SER A 19 -21.03 -10.95 -6.98
C SER A 19 -20.74 -12.29 -7.66
N GLU A 20 -20.52 -12.27 -8.97
CA GLU A 20 -20.34 -13.47 -9.79
C GLU A 20 -18.87 -13.85 -10.01
N PHE A 21 -17.92 -12.91 -9.80
CA PHE A 21 -16.55 -13.06 -10.28
C PHE A 21 -15.49 -12.73 -9.23
N ILE A 22 -15.69 -11.70 -8.41
CA ILE A 22 -14.62 -11.20 -7.53
C ILE A 22 -14.64 -11.94 -6.19
N VAL A 23 -13.56 -12.69 -5.93
CA VAL A 23 -13.31 -13.33 -4.63
C VAL A 23 -12.74 -12.33 -3.61
N SER A 24 -11.80 -11.47 -4.04
CA SER A 24 -11.24 -10.41 -3.18
C SER A 24 -10.56 -9.30 -4.00
N THR A 25 -10.46 -8.10 -3.44
CA THR A 25 -9.71 -6.97 -4.00
C THR A 25 -8.68 -6.48 -2.98
N ARG A 26 -7.44 -6.19 -3.41
CA ARG A 26 -6.36 -5.77 -2.50
C ARG A 26 -5.47 -4.69 -3.13
N VAL A 27 -5.25 -3.59 -2.39
CA VAL A 27 -4.32 -2.51 -2.72
C VAL A 27 -3.28 -2.39 -1.60
N ARG A 28 -2.01 -2.09 -1.93
CA ARG A 28 -0.93 -1.90 -0.94
C ARG A 28 -0.01 -0.74 -1.32
N CYS A 29 0.63 -0.13 -0.33
CA CYS A 29 1.68 0.88 -0.49
C CYS A 29 2.88 0.52 0.39
N GLY A 30 4.08 0.89 -0.04
CA GLY A 30 5.31 0.75 0.76
C GLY A 30 5.75 2.08 1.37
N ARG A 31 6.33 2.02 2.57
CA ARG A 31 7.02 3.14 3.22
C ARG A 31 8.30 2.61 3.88
N SER A 32 9.25 3.50 4.09
CA SER A 32 10.50 3.23 4.80
C SER A 32 10.55 4.17 6.00
N LEU A 33 11.05 3.67 7.13
CA LEU A 33 11.17 4.46 8.34
C LEU A 33 12.40 5.34 8.23
N GLU A 34 12.24 6.63 8.51
CA GLU A 34 13.37 7.55 8.58
C GLU A 34 14.33 7.12 9.69
N GLY A 35 15.64 7.20 9.44
CA GLY A 35 16.67 6.73 10.37
C GLY A 35 16.97 5.23 10.33
N TYR A 36 16.19 4.43 9.60
CA TYR A 36 16.43 3.00 9.41
C TYR A 36 16.85 2.73 7.96
N PRO A 37 18.02 2.11 7.74
CA PRO A 37 18.43 1.76 6.38
C PRO A 37 17.61 0.58 5.84
N PHE A 38 17.83 0.23 4.58
CA PHE A 38 17.20 -0.96 4.00
C PHE A 38 17.79 -2.25 4.54
N ASN A 39 17.06 -3.35 4.32
CA ASN A 39 17.35 -4.68 4.85
C ASN A 39 18.82 -5.12 4.84
N PRO A 40 19.63 -4.87 3.78
CA PRO A 40 21.05 -5.27 3.78
C PRO A 40 21.92 -4.58 4.83
N CYS A 41 21.47 -3.45 5.37
CA CYS A 41 22.22 -2.62 6.32
C CYS A 41 21.53 -2.53 7.69
N LEU A 42 20.41 -3.23 7.88
CA LEU A 42 19.75 -3.31 9.18
C LEU A 42 20.45 -4.35 10.05
N THR A 43 20.67 -3.99 11.32
CA THR A 43 21.10 -4.90 12.37
C THR A 43 19.90 -5.63 12.96
N GLU A 44 20.10 -6.79 13.60
CA GLU A 44 19.01 -7.54 14.26
C GLU A 44 18.29 -6.69 15.33
N ALA A 45 19.04 -5.85 16.05
CA ALA A 45 18.49 -4.92 17.03
C ALA A 45 17.62 -3.81 16.40
N GLN A 46 17.81 -3.47 15.13
CA GLN A 46 16.97 -2.51 14.41
C GLN A 46 15.69 -3.15 13.83
N TYR A 47 15.63 -4.48 13.74
CA TYR A 47 14.41 -5.20 13.33
C TYR A 47 13.47 -5.50 14.50
N LYS A 48 13.99 -5.58 15.72
CA LYS A 48 13.24 -5.88 16.95
C LYS A 48 12.66 -4.61 17.56
#